data_AF-A0A2V7KM98-F1
#
_entry.id   AF-A0A2V7KM98-F1
#
_cell.length_a   1.000
_cell.length_b   1.000
_cell.length_c   1.000
_cell.angle_alpha   90.00
_cell.angle_beta   90.00
_cell.angle_gamma   90.00
#
_symmetry.space_group_name_H-M   'P 1'
#
loop_
_entity.id
_entity.type
_entity.pdbx_description
1 polymer ?
#
loop_
_entity_poly.entity_id
_entity_poly.type
_entity_poly.pdbx_seq_one_letter_code
_entity_poly.pdbx_strand_id
1 'polypeptide(L)'
;MLVNLVPEFLATLSASDRSAAYHEYLDRHRPVLGAYWQNYVLDPASPHAEPIIDTAMRADRSDLRRMLEDVDVVAIAEDALRRAAELLEADCPVDLYLMVGVGAANAGELVVGGRGIAFVCLEHFTGRANAQTYGMGLAPALLSLWIAHEVAHALRYTSPSSRAAMRRMVAELGSYYDVWEMGSRATLRELVVNEGVAIAASQAVAPGFEPWEYFGYNRRQ
;
A
#
# COMPACT_ATOMS: atom_id res chain seq x y z
N MET A 1 2.15 12.87 3.84
CA MET A 1 3.50 12.79 4.44
C MET A 1 4.05 11.39 4.22
N LEU A 2 5.35 11.24 3.99
CA LEU A 2 5.96 9.90 3.92
C LEU A 2 6.17 9.35 5.34
N VAL A 3 5.76 8.11 5.57
CA VAL A 3 5.98 7.33 6.80
C VAL A 3 6.73 6.07 6.42
N ASN A 4 8.00 5.98 6.81
CA ASN A 4 8.85 4.84 6.47
C ASN A 4 8.92 3.85 7.63
N LEU A 5 8.17 2.75 7.56
CA LEU A 5 8.16 1.71 8.58
C LEU A 5 9.26 0.65 8.39
N VAL A 6 10.00 0.70 7.28
CA VAL A 6 11.03 -0.28 6.92
C VAL A 6 12.10 -0.40 8.02
N PRO A 7 12.69 0.69 8.55
CA PRO A 7 13.73 0.57 9.57
C PRO A 7 13.22 -0.04 10.87
N GLU A 8 12.01 0.34 11.30
CA GLU A 8 11.39 -0.20 12.51
C GLU A 8 11.11 -1.71 12.36
N PHE A 9 10.56 -2.13 11.22
CA PHE A 9 10.32 -3.55 10.96
C PHE A 9 11.63 -4.36 10.91
N LEU A 10 12.69 -3.84 10.27
CA LEU A 10 14.00 -4.52 10.24
C LEU A 10 14.65 -4.60 11.62
N ALA A 11 14.42 -3.60 12.49
CA ALA A 11 14.85 -3.63 13.89
C ALA A 11 14.11 -4.75 14.66
N THR A 12 12.80 -4.93 14.44
CA THR A 12 12.03 -6.05 14.99
C THR A 12 12.63 -7.41 14.61
N LEU A 13 13.06 -7.60 13.36
CA LEU A 13 13.71 -8.85 12.94
C LEU A 13 15.09 -9.07 13.59
N SER A 14 15.72 -8.00 14.07
CA SER A 14 17.04 -8.04 14.71
C SER A 14 16.96 -8.16 16.24
N ALA A 15 15.76 -8.07 16.82
CA ALA A 15 15.54 -8.20 18.25
C ALA A 15 15.81 -9.61 18.76
N SER A 16 16.20 -9.71 20.04
CA SER A 16 16.42 -11.00 20.72
C SER A 16 15.13 -11.80 20.88
N ASP A 17 14.04 -11.11 21.22
CA ASP A 17 12.68 -11.65 21.17
C ASP A 17 11.94 -10.95 20.03
N ARG A 18 12.01 -11.57 18.84
CA ARG A 18 11.40 -11.00 17.65
C ARG A 18 9.88 -10.93 17.80
N SER A 19 9.24 -11.95 18.36
CA SER A 19 7.79 -12.05 18.42
C SER A 19 7.22 -10.94 19.29
N ALA A 20 7.79 -10.73 20.48
CA ALA A 20 7.40 -9.60 21.32
C ALA A 20 7.62 -8.24 20.64
N ALA A 21 8.76 -8.07 19.96
CA ALA A 21 9.06 -6.83 19.23
C ALA A 21 8.08 -6.57 18.06
N TYR A 22 7.61 -7.62 17.38
CA TYR A 22 6.63 -7.48 16.32
C TYR A 22 5.27 -7.07 16.85
N HIS A 23 4.83 -7.66 17.96
CA HIS A 23 3.58 -7.27 18.62
C HIS A 23 3.62 -5.82 19.09
N GLU A 24 4.74 -5.36 19.65
CA GLU A 24 4.90 -3.96 20.04
C GLU A 24 4.86 -3.02 18.81
N TYR A 25 5.52 -3.40 17.71
CA TYR A 25 5.46 -2.68 16.43
C TYR A 25 4.02 -2.61 15.90
N LEU A 26 3.30 -3.73 15.91
CA LEU A 26 1.91 -3.80 15.46
C LEU A 26 1.00 -2.93 16.33
N ASP A 27 1.19 -2.93 17.65
CA ASP A 27 0.43 -2.12 18.59
C ASP A 27 0.69 -0.63 18.42
N ARG A 28 1.95 -0.23 18.26
CA ARG A 28 2.34 1.17 18.04
C ARG A 28 1.71 1.76 16.78
N HIS A 29 1.64 0.96 15.72
CA HIS A 29 1.11 1.36 14.42
C HIS A 29 -0.32 0.83 14.17
N ARG A 30 -1.01 0.40 15.23
CA ARG A 30 -2.33 -0.26 15.18
C ARG A 30 -3.38 0.45 14.33
N PRO A 31 -3.53 1.79 14.34
CA PRO A 31 -4.54 2.44 13.51
C PRO A 31 -4.40 2.15 12.01
N VAL A 32 -3.16 2.07 11.51
CA VAL A 32 -2.89 1.87 10.08
C VAL A 32 -2.65 0.40 9.77
N LEU A 33 -1.81 -0.29 10.56
CA LEU A 33 -1.54 -1.70 10.33
C LEU A 33 -2.77 -2.57 10.60
N GLY A 34 -3.62 -2.21 11.58
CA GLY A 34 -4.88 -2.89 11.80
C GLY A 34 -5.84 -2.75 10.62
N ALA A 35 -5.95 -1.55 10.07
CA ALA A 35 -6.75 -1.29 8.87
C ALA A 35 -6.21 -2.03 7.64
N TYR A 36 -4.89 -2.05 7.45
CA TYR A 36 -4.23 -2.84 6.42
C TYR A 36 -4.54 -4.34 6.58
N TRP A 37 -4.41 -4.88 7.79
CA TRP A 37 -4.71 -6.28 8.07
C TRP A 37 -6.16 -6.63 7.74
N GLN A 38 -7.12 -5.84 8.23
CA GLN A 38 -8.53 -6.09 7.98
C GLN A 38 -8.91 -6.06 6.49
N ASN A 39 -8.30 -5.17 5.71
CA ASN A 39 -8.62 -4.97 4.30
C ASN A 39 -7.85 -5.90 3.35
N TYR A 40 -6.62 -6.28 3.68
CA TYR A 40 -5.73 -6.97 2.74
C TYR A 40 -5.23 -8.33 3.23
N VAL A 41 -5.32 -8.64 4.52
CA VAL A 41 -4.74 -9.86 5.11
C VAL A 41 -5.85 -10.74 5.67
N LEU A 42 -6.31 -10.41 6.88
CA LEU A 42 -7.44 -10.97 7.61
C LEU A 42 -7.66 -10.17 8.90
N ASP A 43 -8.73 -10.46 9.64
CA ASP A 43 -8.96 -9.88 10.97
C ASP A 43 -7.76 -10.15 11.90
N PRO A 44 -7.03 -9.13 12.38
CA PRO A 44 -5.85 -9.33 13.23
C PRO A 44 -6.17 -9.99 14.59
N ALA A 45 -7.44 -10.04 15.01
CA ALA A 45 -7.88 -10.77 16.20
C ALA A 45 -8.21 -12.26 15.93
N SER A 46 -8.16 -12.69 14.67
CA SER A 46 -8.40 -14.07 14.26
C SER A 46 -7.32 -15.02 14.79
N PRO A 47 -7.66 -16.27 15.16
CA PRO A 47 -6.66 -17.28 15.52
C PRO A 47 -5.68 -17.62 14.38
N HIS A 48 -5.96 -17.17 13.16
CA HIS A 48 -5.09 -17.34 12.00
C HIS A 48 -4.02 -16.25 11.85
N ALA A 49 -4.04 -15.19 12.67
CA ALA A 49 -3.08 -14.10 12.58
C ALA A 49 -1.67 -14.52 13.01
N GLU A 50 -1.54 -15.20 14.16
CA GLU A 50 -0.23 -15.62 14.71
C GLU A 50 0.59 -16.48 13.75
N PRO A 51 0.03 -17.53 13.09
CA PRO A 51 0.79 -18.29 12.10
C PRO A 51 1.31 -17.46 10.91
N ILE A 52 0.57 -16.43 10.49
CA ILE A 52 0.99 -15.52 9.41
C ILE A 52 2.12 -14.62 9.88
N ILE A 53 2.01 -14.06 11.09
CA ILE A 53 3.06 -13.27 11.73
C ILE A 53 4.34 -14.10 11.82
N ASP A 54 4.26 -15.31 12.36
CA ASP A 54 5.39 -16.22 12.52
C ASP A 54 6.07 -16.53 11.18
N THR A 55 5.27 -16.75 10.13
CA THR A 55 5.78 -16.99 8.77
C THR A 55 6.50 -15.75 8.24
N ALA A 56 5.85 -14.59 8.32
CA ALA A 56 6.41 -13.32 7.87
C ALA A 56 7.72 -13.01 8.61
N MET A 57 7.82 -13.30 9.90
CA MET A 57 9.00 -13.03 10.71
C MET A 57 10.20 -13.96 10.45
N ARG A 58 9.94 -15.16 9.91
CA ARG A 58 10.98 -16.14 9.56
C ARG A 58 11.45 -16.01 8.11
N ALA A 59 10.69 -15.31 7.27
CA ALA A 59 11.00 -15.17 5.85
C ALA A 59 12.38 -14.52 5.60
N ASP A 60 13.15 -15.14 4.70
CA ASP A 60 14.40 -14.58 4.19
C ASP A 60 14.11 -13.34 3.34
N ARG A 61 14.81 -12.25 3.67
CA ARG A 61 14.69 -10.92 3.04
C ARG A 61 16.01 -10.41 2.47
N SER A 62 16.89 -11.34 2.09
CA SER A 62 18.17 -11.00 1.49
C SER A 62 18.03 -10.21 0.18
N ASP A 63 16.95 -10.41 -0.57
CA ASP A 63 16.58 -9.63 -1.76
C ASP A 63 16.16 -8.21 -1.43
N LEU A 64 15.30 -8.01 -0.42
CA LEU A 64 14.91 -6.69 0.08
C LEU A 64 16.14 -5.91 0.58
N ARG A 65 17.01 -6.53 1.38
CA ARG A 65 18.22 -5.88 1.92
C ARG A 65 19.13 -5.40 0.79
N ARG A 66 19.38 -6.25 -0.21
CA ARG A 66 20.16 -5.87 -1.40
C ARG A 66 19.51 -4.70 -2.14
N MET A 67 18.21 -4.76 -2.38
CA MET A 67 17.50 -3.66 -3.05
C MET A 67 17.64 -2.34 -2.29
N LEU A 68 17.56 -2.36 -0.95
CA LEU A 68 17.73 -1.15 -0.12
C LEU A 68 19.17 -0.61 -0.10
N GLU A 69 20.17 -1.44 -0.41
CA GLU A 69 21.56 -0.99 -0.57
C GLU A 69 21.77 -0.25 -1.91
N ASP A 70 21.05 -0.67 -2.96
CA ASP A 70 21.24 -0.19 -4.33
C ASP A 70 20.24 0.91 -4.75
N VAL A 71 19.08 1.00 -4.08
CA VAL A 71 17.95 1.83 -4.50
C VAL A 71 17.49 2.76 -3.37
N ASP A 72 17.49 4.06 -3.64
CA ASP A 72 16.90 5.06 -2.75
C ASP A 72 15.37 5.08 -2.88
N VAL A 73 14.73 4.09 -2.23
CA VAL A 73 13.27 3.93 -2.23
C VAL A 73 12.55 5.11 -1.57
N VAL A 74 13.22 5.83 -0.65
CA VAL A 74 12.64 7.01 0.01
C VAL A 74 12.56 8.15 -0.99
N ALA A 75 13.64 8.45 -1.71
CA ALA A 75 13.62 9.50 -2.73
C ALA A 75 12.60 9.21 -3.85
N ILE A 76 12.50 7.95 -4.30
CA ILE A 76 11.48 7.53 -5.27
C ILE A 76 10.07 7.79 -4.73
N ALA A 77 9.83 7.43 -3.47
CA ALA A 77 8.52 7.56 -2.85
C ALA A 77 8.10 9.01 -2.62
N GLU A 78 9.02 9.85 -2.15
CA GLU A 78 8.78 11.28 -1.95
C GLU A 78 8.51 11.98 -3.30
N ASP A 79 9.29 11.68 -4.34
CA ASP A 79 9.06 12.24 -5.67
C ASP A 79 7.71 11.82 -6.24
N ALA A 80 7.37 10.54 -6.16
CA ALA A 80 6.10 10.02 -6.66
C ALA A 80 4.91 10.61 -5.92
N LEU A 81 4.95 10.68 -4.59
CA LEU A 81 3.89 11.29 -3.77
C LEU A 81 3.71 12.77 -4.13
N ARG A 82 4.81 13.52 -4.24
CA ARG A 82 4.78 14.94 -4.58
C ARG A 82 4.17 15.16 -5.96
N ARG A 83 4.66 14.45 -6.98
CA ARG A 83 4.19 14.59 -8.36
C ARG A 83 2.74 14.17 -8.51
N ALA A 84 2.30 13.12 -7.82
CA ALA A 84 0.91 12.70 -7.81
C ALA A 84 0.01 13.76 -7.14
N ALA A 85 0.42 14.29 -5.99
CA ALA A 85 -0.34 15.33 -5.28
C ALA A 85 -0.43 16.64 -6.10
N GLU A 86 0.65 17.05 -6.77
CA GLU A 86 0.67 18.19 -7.68
C GLU A 86 -0.23 17.96 -8.89
N LEU A 87 -0.10 16.82 -9.56
CA LEU A 87 -0.90 16.45 -10.73
C LEU A 87 -2.41 16.41 -10.43
N LEU A 88 -2.77 15.85 -9.26
CA LEU A 88 -4.16 15.64 -8.85
C LEU A 88 -4.74 16.86 -8.11
N GLU A 89 -3.99 17.96 -8.01
CA GLU A 89 -4.38 19.19 -7.32
C GLU A 89 -4.90 18.90 -5.90
N ALA A 90 -4.15 18.10 -5.14
CA ALA A 90 -4.57 17.59 -3.83
C ALA A 90 -5.02 18.71 -2.88
N ASP A 91 -6.30 18.69 -2.49
CA ASP A 91 -6.93 19.64 -1.58
C ASP A 91 -7.05 19.12 -0.13
N CYS A 92 -6.49 17.93 0.14
CA CYS A 92 -6.40 17.32 1.45
C CYS A 92 -5.09 16.52 1.60
N PRO A 93 -4.60 16.27 2.84
CA PRO A 93 -3.38 15.51 3.05
C PRO A 93 -3.57 14.02 2.73
N VAL A 94 -2.55 13.42 2.11
CA VAL A 94 -2.39 11.97 1.94
C VAL A 94 -1.08 11.54 2.59
N ASP A 95 -1.12 10.44 3.34
CA ASP A 95 0.08 9.80 3.85
C ASP A 95 0.48 8.61 2.99
N LEU A 96 1.79 8.45 2.79
CA LEU A 96 2.36 7.32 2.08
C LEU A 96 3.16 6.48 3.07
N TYR A 97 2.83 5.19 3.18
CA TYR A 97 3.51 4.25 4.05
C TYR A 97 4.41 3.32 3.24
N LEU A 98 5.72 3.32 3.54
CA LEU A 98 6.62 2.27 3.07
C LEU A 98 6.62 1.14 4.09
N MET A 99 6.23 -0.05 3.64
CA MET A 99 5.96 -1.20 4.48
C MET A 99 6.77 -2.43 4.06
N VAL A 100 6.94 -3.32 5.02
CA VAL A 100 7.51 -4.68 4.91
C VAL A 100 6.72 -5.55 5.88
N GLY A 101 6.50 -6.82 5.55
CA GLY A 101 5.92 -7.79 6.47
C GLY A 101 5.13 -8.88 5.76
N VAL A 102 3.81 -8.89 5.99
CA VAL A 102 2.92 -9.99 5.60
C VAL A 102 2.63 -10.06 4.10
N GLY A 103 3.04 -9.06 3.30
CA GLY A 103 3.14 -9.17 1.84
C GLY A 103 1.84 -9.51 1.10
N ALA A 104 0.68 -9.14 1.65
CA ALA A 104 -0.61 -9.55 1.08
C ALA A 104 -1.03 -8.73 -0.15
N ALA A 105 -0.49 -7.51 -0.29
CA ALA A 105 -0.70 -6.63 -1.43
C ALA A 105 0.59 -5.83 -1.69
N ASN A 106 0.93 -5.61 -2.96
CA ASN A 106 2.08 -4.77 -3.34
C ASN A 106 1.88 -3.31 -2.99
N ALA A 107 0.67 -2.81 -3.22
CA ALA A 107 0.26 -1.45 -2.92
C ALA A 107 -1.22 -1.47 -2.60
N GLY A 108 -1.70 -0.41 -1.97
CA GLY A 108 -3.12 -0.22 -1.74
C GLY A 108 -3.40 1.11 -1.05
N GLU A 109 -4.67 1.37 -0.87
CA GLU A 109 -5.20 2.57 -0.26
C GLU A 109 -6.00 2.26 1.01
N LEU A 110 -6.03 3.22 1.93
CA LEU A 110 -6.83 3.17 3.14
C LEU A 110 -7.41 4.55 3.42
N VAL A 111 -8.47 4.58 4.23
CA VAL A 111 -8.91 5.79 4.92
C VAL A 111 -9.02 5.47 6.39
N VAL A 112 -8.25 6.17 7.22
CA VAL A 112 -8.21 5.97 8.67
C VAL A 112 -8.42 7.32 9.35
N GLY A 113 -9.50 7.44 10.13
CA GLY A 113 -9.85 8.70 10.80
C GLY A 113 -10.04 9.88 9.83
N GLY A 114 -10.56 9.60 8.62
CA GLY A 114 -10.74 10.59 7.56
C GLY A 114 -9.47 11.02 6.82
N ARG A 115 -8.33 10.40 7.13
CA ARG A 115 -7.07 10.65 6.43
C ARG A 115 -6.84 9.61 5.34
N GLY A 116 -6.58 10.09 4.12
CA GLY A 116 -6.23 9.25 2.99
C GLY A 116 -4.83 8.68 3.17
N ILE A 117 -4.68 7.39 2.97
CA ILE A 117 -3.43 6.67 3.11
C ILE A 117 -3.21 5.87 1.83
N ALA A 118 -1.99 5.96 1.29
CA ALA A 118 -1.45 5.01 0.33
C ALA A 118 -0.37 4.19 1.05
N PHE A 119 -0.20 2.93 0.69
CA PHE A 119 0.93 2.13 1.15
C PHE A 119 1.57 1.37 -0.01
N VAL A 120 2.85 1.04 0.15
CA VAL A 120 3.57 0.10 -0.71
C VAL A 120 4.37 -0.89 0.15
N CYS A 121 4.26 -2.17 -0.18
CA CYS A 121 5.01 -3.25 0.43
C CYS A 121 6.25 -3.53 -0.41
N LEU A 122 7.42 -3.11 0.06
CA LEU A 122 8.67 -3.13 -0.72
C LEU A 122 9.13 -4.54 -1.12
N GLU A 123 8.69 -5.58 -0.41
CA GLU A 123 8.99 -6.98 -0.74
C GLU A 123 8.46 -7.42 -2.11
N HIS A 124 7.46 -6.72 -2.65
CA HIS A 124 7.00 -6.99 -4.01
C HIS A 124 7.88 -6.37 -5.09
N PHE A 125 8.73 -5.39 -4.75
CA PHE A 125 9.47 -4.54 -5.67
C PHE A 125 10.99 -4.82 -5.72
N THR A 126 11.43 -5.99 -5.26
CA THR A 126 12.87 -6.32 -5.16
C THR A 126 13.51 -6.74 -6.48
N GLY A 127 12.74 -6.81 -7.57
CA GLY A 127 13.16 -7.39 -8.85
C GLY A 127 13.35 -8.91 -8.83
N ARG A 128 13.05 -9.57 -7.70
CA ARG A 128 13.16 -11.03 -7.53
C ARG A 128 11.91 -11.56 -6.84
N ALA A 129 11.27 -12.56 -7.45
CA ALA A 129 10.18 -13.25 -6.79
C ALA A 129 10.69 -13.97 -5.53
N ASN A 130 9.94 -13.87 -4.44
CA ASN A 130 10.29 -14.47 -3.15
C ASN A 130 9.07 -15.14 -2.54
N ALA A 131 9.04 -16.48 -2.58
CA ALA A 131 7.92 -17.26 -2.09
C ALA A 131 7.74 -17.20 -0.57
N GLN A 132 8.77 -16.83 0.20
CA GLN A 132 8.67 -16.75 1.67
C GLN A 132 7.97 -15.46 2.13
N THR A 133 8.08 -14.39 1.34
CA THR A 133 7.44 -13.09 1.60
C THR A 133 6.23 -12.83 0.70
N TYR A 134 5.90 -13.78 -0.18
CA TYR A 134 4.96 -13.61 -1.30
C TYR A 134 5.33 -12.46 -2.26
N GLY A 135 6.60 -12.04 -2.25
CA GLY A 135 7.13 -11.00 -3.12
C GLY A 135 7.00 -11.37 -4.59
N MET A 136 6.40 -10.46 -5.38
CA MET A 136 6.15 -10.68 -6.81
C MET A 136 7.38 -10.50 -7.70
N GLY A 137 8.43 -9.85 -7.20
CA GLY A 137 9.63 -9.55 -7.99
C GLY A 137 9.42 -8.47 -9.05
N LEU A 138 8.51 -7.54 -8.81
CA LEU A 138 8.36 -6.32 -9.58
C LEU A 138 9.67 -5.52 -9.54
N ALA A 139 9.98 -4.78 -10.61
CA ALA A 139 11.15 -3.93 -10.62
C ALA A 139 10.98 -2.74 -9.65
N PRO A 140 12.03 -2.29 -8.93
CA PRO A 140 11.94 -1.13 -8.03
C PRO A 140 11.47 0.15 -8.74
N ALA A 141 11.78 0.29 -10.03
CA ALA A 141 11.32 1.41 -10.85
C ALA A 141 9.78 1.52 -10.94
N LEU A 142 9.06 0.42 -10.67
CA LEU A 142 7.60 0.41 -10.69
C LEU A 142 6.99 1.10 -9.45
N LEU A 143 7.76 1.40 -8.41
CA LEU A 143 7.25 2.07 -7.19
C LEU A 143 6.51 3.37 -7.52
N SER A 144 7.06 4.22 -8.39
CA SER A 144 6.45 5.52 -8.70
C SER A 144 5.05 5.41 -9.29
N LEU A 145 4.81 4.40 -10.14
CA LEU A 145 3.50 4.22 -10.77
C LEU A 145 2.46 3.74 -9.75
N TRP A 146 2.82 2.77 -8.90
CA TRP A 146 1.90 2.23 -7.89
C TRP A 146 1.63 3.25 -6.80
N ILE A 147 2.62 4.05 -6.41
CA ILE A 147 2.39 5.16 -5.46
C ILE A 147 1.39 6.17 -6.05
N ALA A 148 1.55 6.56 -7.31
CA ALA A 148 0.62 7.48 -7.95
C ALA A 148 -0.80 6.89 -8.07
N HIS A 149 -0.90 5.58 -8.34
CA HIS A 149 -2.15 4.82 -8.36
C HIS A 149 -2.89 4.96 -7.02
N GLU A 150 -2.23 4.61 -5.92
CA GLU A 150 -2.86 4.60 -4.60
C GLU A 150 -3.15 6.00 -4.06
N VAL A 151 -2.29 6.98 -4.38
CA VAL A 151 -2.56 8.38 -4.05
C VAL A 151 -3.83 8.88 -4.74
N ALA A 152 -4.08 8.45 -5.98
CA ALA A 152 -5.30 8.80 -6.69
C ALA A 152 -6.55 8.24 -6.01
N HIS A 153 -6.51 6.99 -5.54
CA HIS A 153 -7.61 6.43 -4.75
C HIS A 153 -7.80 7.17 -3.42
N ALA A 154 -6.72 7.36 -2.66
CA ALA A 154 -6.76 8.05 -1.37
C ALA A 154 -7.38 9.46 -1.49
N LEU A 155 -6.99 10.24 -2.50
CA LEU A 155 -7.58 11.55 -2.78
C LEU A 155 -9.04 11.43 -3.21
N ARG A 156 -9.35 10.49 -4.10
CA ARG A 156 -10.73 10.27 -4.56
C ARG A 156 -11.68 9.96 -3.40
N TYR A 157 -11.19 9.31 -2.35
CA TYR A 157 -11.99 8.92 -1.19
C TYR A 157 -12.09 9.99 -0.11
N THR A 158 -11.15 10.94 -0.06
CA THR A 158 -11.03 11.87 1.09
C THR A 158 -11.14 13.35 0.71
N SER A 159 -10.82 13.72 -0.53
CA SER A 159 -10.90 15.11 -1.02
C SER A 159 -12.29 15.70 -0.80
N PRO A 160 -12.42 16.87 -0.13
CA PRO A 160 -13.71 17.54 0.05
C PRO A 160 -14.42 17.87 -1.26
N SER A 161 -13.66 18.15 -2.32
CA SER A 161 -14.19 18.46 -3.66
C SER A 161 -14.51 17.22 -4.50
N SER A 162 -14.05 16.03 -4.08
CA SER A 162 -14.37 14.77 -4.78
C SER A 162 -15.87 14.50 -4.82
N ARG A 163 -16.35 14.19 -6.02
CA ARG A 163 -17.74 13.81 -6.32
C ARG A 163 -17.94 12.29 -6.36
N ALA A 164 -16.87 11.52 -6.14
CA ALA A 164 -16.88 10.06 -6.18
C ALA A 164 -17.95 9.48 -5.27
N ALA A 165 -18.61 8.40 -5.70
CA ALA A 165 -19.49 7.67 -4.81
C ALA A 165 -18.70 7.03 -3.66
N MET A 166 -17.46 6.62 -3.93
CA MET A 166 -16.53 6.06 -2.94
C MET A 166 -16.37 6.96 -1.71
N ARG A 167 -16.15 8.27 -1.91
CA ARG A 167 -16.05 9.24 -0.81
C ARG A 167 -17.28 9.23 0.10
N ARG A 168 -18.49 9.19 -0.48
CA ARG A 168 -19.73 9.17 0.32
C ARG A 168 -19.84 7.88 1.13
N MET A 169 -19.52 6.75 0.52
CA MET A 169 -19.54 5.45 1.21
C MET A 169 -18.53 5.41 2.37
N VAL A 170 -17.31 5.91 2.16
CA VAL A 170 -16.30 6.07 3.23
C VAL A 170 -16.80 6.97 4.36
N ALA A 171 -17.46 8.09 4.03
CA ALA A 171 -18.02 8.99 5.04
C ALA A 171 -19.15 8.32 5.86
N GLU A 172 -20.01 7.53 5.20
CA GLU A 172 -21.08 6.75 5.86
C GLU A 172 -20.53 5.67 6.80
N LEU A 173 -19.34 5.14 6.52
CA LEU A 173 -18.62 4.19 7.38
C LEU A 173 -17.77 4.89 8.46
N GLY A 174 -18.07 6.15 8.78
CA GLY A 174 -17.35 6.88 9.83
C GLY A 174 -15.95 7.32 9.42
N SER A 175 -15.76 7.63 8.13
CA SER A 175 -14.46 8.01 7.55
C SER A 175 -13.42 6.89 7.66
N TYR A 176 -13.87 5.68 7.37
CA TYR A 176 -13.08 4.46 7.33
C TYR A 176 -13.28 3.74 5.99
N TYR A 177 -12.20 3.19 5.43
CA TYR A 177 -12.27 2.35 4.24
C TYR A 177 -12.39 0.88 4.64
N ASP A 178 -13.43 0.22 4.12
CA ASP A 178 -13.66 -1.21 4.26
C ASP A 178 -13.89 -1.81 2.86
N VAL A 179 -12.98 -2.68 2.42
CA VAL A 179 -12.97 -3.27 1.08
C VAL A 179 -14.23 -4.10 0.78
N TRP A 180 -14.82 -4.73 1.79
CA TRP A 180 -15.99 -5.59 1.64
C TRP A 180 -17.26 -4.73 1.48
N GLU A 181 -17.38 -3.68 2.28
CA GLU A 181 -18.45 -2.69 2.14
C GLU A 181 -18.34 -1.94 0.81
N MET A 182 -17.13 -1.50 0.42
CA MET A 182 -16.92 -0.84 -0.86
C MET A 182 -17.26 -1.79 -2.02
N GLY A 183 -16.74 -3.01 -2.00
CA GLY A 183 -16.95 -4.00 -3.07
C GLY A 183 -18.40 -4.45 -3.23
N SER A 184 -19.18 -4.47 -2.14
CA SER A 184 -20.59 -4.86 -2.17
C SER A 184 -21.54 -3.73 -2.57
N ARG A 185 -21.14 -2.46 -2.39
CA ARG A 185 -22.02 -1.29 -2.57
C ARG A 185 -21.65 -0.44 -3.78
N ALA A 186 -20.39 -0.42 -4.18
CA ALA A 186 -19.94 0.35 -5.33
C ALA A 186 -20.54 -0.21 -6.62
N THR A 187 -21.09 0.68 -7.45
CA THR A 187 -21.53 0.28 -8.80
C THR A 187 -20.31 -0.06 -9.66
N LEU A 188 -20.48 -0.97 -10.62
CA LEU A 188 -19.42 -1.25 -11.61
C LEU A 188 -18.91 0.01 -12.32
N ARG A 189 -19.81 0.96 -12.63
CA ARG A 189 -19.42 2.25 -13.22
C ARG A 189 -18.47 3.04 -12.31
N GLU A 190 -18.75 3.06 -11.02
CA GLU A 190 -17.88 3.74 -10.04
C GLU A 190 -16.52 3.04 -9.99
N LEU A 191 -16.48 1.70 -9.92
CA LEU A 191 -15.24 0.94 -9.89
C LEU A 191 -14.40 1.14 -11.16
N VAL A 192 -15.00 1.12 -12.34
CA VAL A 192 -14.29 1.39 -13.60
C VAL A 192 -13.70 2.80 -13.64
N VAL A 193 -14.42 3.80 -13.13
CA VAL A 193 -13.89 5.18 -13.05
C VAL A 193 -12.82 5.28 -11.96
N ASN A 194 -12.96 4.55 -10.86
CA ASN A 194 -11.98 4.48 -9.77
C ASN A 194 -10.61 4.03 -10.30
N GLU A 195 -10.59 2.84 -10.91
CA GLU A 195 -9.36 2.27 -11.50
C GLU A 195 -8.85 3.11 -12.68
N GLY A 196 -9.75 3.60 -13.54
CA GLY A 196 -9.37 4.40 -14.70
C GLY A 196 -8.66 5.70 -14.32
N VAL A 197 -9.09 6.37 -13.23
CA VAL A 197 -8.42 7.57 -12.73
C VAL A 197 -7.06 7.22 -12.13
N ALA A 198 -6.94 6.12 -11.39
CA ALA A 198 -5.68 5.70 -10.79
C ALA A 198 -4.64 5.29 -11.85
N ILE A 199 -5.06 4.60 -12.91
CA ILE A 199 -4.23 4.29 -14.08
C ILE A 199 -3.77 5.58 -14.79
N ALA A 200 -4.69 6.53 -15.02
CA ALA A 200 -4.34 7.79 -15.67
C ALA A 200 -3.33 8.61 -14.86
N ALA A 201 -3.49 8.66 -13.52
CA ALA A 201 -2.53 9.28 -12.62
C ALA A 201 -1.16 8.59 -12.70
N SER A 202 -1.15 7.25 -12.69
CA SER A 202 0.07 6.44 -12.82
C SER A 202 0.82 6.73 -14.11
N GLN A 203 0.13 6.80 -15.25
CA GLN A 203 0.73 7.10 -16.56
C GLN A 203 1.29 8.52 -16.65
N ALA A 204 0.62 9.50 -16.03
CA ALA A 204 1.06 10.88 -16.03
C ALA A 204 2.25 11.11 -15.08
N VAL A 205 2.28 10.47 -13.91
CA VAL A 205 3.39 10.56 -12.95
C VAL A 205 4.58 9.71 -13.40
N ALA A 206 4.36 8.53 -13.96
CA ALA A 206 5.42 7.60 -14.29
C ALA A 206 5.23 7.05 -15.71
N PRO A 207 5.45 7.88 -16.76
CA PRO A 207 5.29 7.45 -18.14
C PRO A 207 6.41 6.51 -18.58
N GLY A 208 6.18 5.79 -19.68
CA GLY A 208 7.20 4.98 -20.36
C GLY A 208 7.22 3.50 -19.98
N PHE A 209 6.36 3.07 -19.04
CA PHE A 209 6.11 1.66 -18.77
C PHE A 209 5.18 1.02 -19.80
N GLU A 210 5.20 -0.30 -19.85
CA GLU A 210 4.34 -1.07 -20.73
C GLU A 210 2.89 -1.06 -20.21
N PRO A 211 1.86 -1.11 -21.07
CA PRO A 211 0.47 -1.00 -20.64
C PRO A 211 0.06 -1.96 -19.52
N TRP A 212 0.53 -3.22 -19.56
CA TRP A 212 0.21 -4.23 -18.55
C TRP A 212 0.78 -3.91 -17.16
N GLU A 213 1.82 -3.08 -17.06
CA GLU A 213 2.39 -2.66 -15.78
C GLU A 213 1.43 -1.72 -15.04
N TYR A 214 0.71 -0.86 -15.78
CA TYR A 214 -0.32 0.01 -15.19
C TYR A 214 -1.60 -0.74 -14.82
N PHE A 215 -1.89 -1.85 -15.48
CA PHE A 215 -3.12 -2.63 -15.22
C PHE A 215 -2.95 -3.69 -14.13
N GLY A 216 -1.72 -3.94 -13.67
CA GLY A 216 -1.46 -5.00 -12.69
C GLY A 216 -1.71 -6.41 -13.21
N TYR A 217 -1.79 -6.61 -14.54
CA TYR A 217 -2.02 -7.93 -15.12
C TYR A 217 -0.70 -8.68 -15.33
N ASN A 218 -0.68 -9.96 -14.94
CA ASN A 218 0.33 -10.89 -15.42
C ASN A 218 0.20 -11.03 -16.95
N ARG A 219 1.33 -11.19 -17.65
CA ARG A 219 1.46 -11.30 -19.13
C ARG A 219 0.65 -12.42 -19.83
N ARG A 220 -0.29 -13.08 -19.15
CA ARG A 220 -1.03 -14.27 -19.62
C ARG A 220 -2.51 -14.02 -19.92
N GLN A 221 -2.96 -12.78 -20.03
CA GLN A 221 -4.29 -12.47 -20.56
C GLN A 221 -4.28 -12.39 -22.09
#